data_AF-A0A1N6DLI1-F1
#
_entry.id   AF-A0A1N6DLI1-F1
#
_cell.length_a   1.000
_cell.length_b   1.000
_cell.length_c   1.000
_cell.angle_alpha   90.00
_cell.angle_beta   90.00
_cell.angle_gamma   90.00
#
_symmetry.space_group_name_H-M   'P 1'
#
loop_
_entity.id
_entity.type
_entity.pdbx_description
1 polymer ?
#
loop_
_entity_poly.entity_id
_entity_poly.type
_entity_poly.pdbx_seq_one_letter_code
_entity_poly.pdbx_strand_id
1 'polypeptide(L)'
;MIDRLWDFGNPAASEERFREAADDDGNSAHLRAVMATQLARAVGIQGRPDEALAALESVAAGVPAADGGKDAAELRARVAIERGRLAASAGRPADAVPELTRGVREAALAGSSFLVLDALHMLALNDAGHEEEWAAEGFDVLDGVRDARVLRWGVALHNNLGWTMHDGDRAAGALTHFEQAVDAADRYGTAEQRHVARWSVARCLRTLGRTDEALALQRELAEARPDDPYVQAELAALTEAEPTIEP
;
A
#
# COMPACT_ATOMS: atom_id res chain seq x y z
N MET A 1 11.76 11.61 6.87
CA MET A 1 12.58 12.07 5.73
C MET A 1 12.09 11.43 4.44
N ILE A 2 12.12 10.10 4.31
CA ILE A 2 11.61 9.35 3.12
C ILE A 2 10.23 9.84 2.68
N ASP A 3 9.27 9.93 3.60
CA ASP A 3 7.89 10.34 3.29
C ASP A 3 7.78 11.74 2.65
N ARG A 4 8.77 12.62 2.83
CA ARG A 4 8.78 13.97 2.23
C ARG A 4 9.40 14.00 0.84
N LEU A 5 10.18 12.98 0.47
CA LEU A 5 10.81 12.88 -0.84
C LEU A 5 9.84 12.27 -1.86
N TRP A 6 8.89 11.47 -1.38
CA TRP A 6 7.85 10.86 -2.20
C TRP A 6 6.79 11.84 -2.69
N ASP A 7 6.53 11.75 -3.98
CA ASP A 7 5.34 12.16 -4.69
C ASP A 7 4.92 10.99 -5.60
N PHE A 8 3.91 10.23 -5.18
CA PHE A 8 3.43 9.07 -5.95
C PHE A 8 2.69 9.48 -7.23
N GLY A 9 2.19 10.72 -7.32
CA GLY A 9 1.62 11.27 -8.56
C GLY A 9 2.70 11.73 -9.55
N ASN A 10 3.92 11.96 -9.07
CA ASN A 10 5.09 12.29 -9.89
C ASN A 10 6.32 11.46 -9.47
N PRO A 11 6.36 10.17 -9.87
CA PRO A 11 7.47 9.28 -9.50
C PRO A 11 8.82 9.73 -10.08
N ALA A 12 8.83 10.46 -11.21
CA ALA A 12 10.05 11.02 -11.79
C ALA A 12 10.68 12.10 -10.89
N ALA A 13 9.87 12.99 -10.30
CA ALA A 13 10.36 13.96 -9.32
C ALA A 13 10.86 13.29 -8.03
N SER A 14 10.21 12.18 -7.63
CA SER A 14 10.69 11.37 -6.50
C SER A 14 12.03 10.70 -6.81
N GLU A 15 12.20 10.17 -8.02
CA GLU A 15 13.43 9.56 -8.49
C GLU A 15 14.61 10.54 -8.37
N GLU A 16 14.45 11.78 -8.86
CA GLU A 16 15.49 12.82 -8.77
C GLU A 16 15.90 13.07 -7.32
N ARG A 17 14.92 13.29 -6.43
CA ARG A 17 15.18 13.55 -5.00
C ARG A 17 15.85 12.37 -4.30
N PHE A 18 15.46 11.13 -4.60
CA PHE A 18 16.09 9.95 -4.00
C PHE A 18 17.49 9.71 -4.54
N ARG A 19 17.74 10.03 -5.82
CA ARG A 19 19.09 9.98 -6.40
C ARG A 19 20.01 10.97 -5.71
N GLU A 20 19.60 12.23 -5.60
CA GLU A 20 20.37 13.26 -4.87
C GLU A 20 20.68 12.82 -3.44
N ALA A 21 19.70 12.29 -2.72
CA ALA A 21 19.89 11.84 -1.34
C ALA A 21 20.76 10.57 -1.23
N ALA A 22 20.75 9.70 -2.25
CA ALA A 22 21.60 8.51 -2.32
C ALA A 22 23.06 8.84 -2.67
N ASP A 23 23.30 9.94 -3.38
CA ASP A 23 24.62 10.39 -3.81
C ASP A 23 25.26 11.43 -2.87
N ASP A 24 24.50 11.95 -1.89
CA ASP A 24 24.99 12.94 -0.92
C ASP A 24 25.94 12.33 0.11
N ASP A 25 27.24 12.58 -0.05
CA ASP A 25 28.32 12.14 0.86
C ASP A 25 28.18 12.68 2.30
N GLY A 26 27.35 13.69 2.53
CA GLY A 26 26.98 14.16 3.86
C GLY A 26 26.07 13.18 4.62
N ASN A 27 25.37 12.28 3.92
CA ASN A 27 24.57 11.22 4.51
C ASN A 27 25.43 10.01 4.92
N SER A 28 25.01 9.28 5.96
CA SER A 28 25.68 8.03 6.33
C SER A 28 25.57 6.98 5.21
N ALA A 29 26.52 6.04 5.14
CA ALA A 29 26.48 4.97 4.15
C ALA A 29 25.18 4.14 4.22
N HIS A 30 24.68 3.86 5.44
CA HIS A 30 23.38 3.22 5.64
C HIS A 30 22.25 4.05 5.06
N LEU A 31 22.24 5.35 5.33
CA LEU A 31 21.17 6.22 4.85
C LEU A 31 21.16 6.32 3.33
N ARG A 32 22.33 6.48 2.70
CA ARG A 32 22.47 6.47 1.23
C ARG A 32 21.93 5.17 0.63
N ALA A 33 22.26 4.02 1.24
CA ALA A 33 21.73 2.72 0.81
C ALA A 33 20.19 2.63 0.98
N VAL A 34 19.63 3.17 2.07
CA VAL A 34 18.17 3.26 2.24
C VAL A 34 17.55 4.14 1.14
N MET A 35 18.13 5.30 0.82
CA MET A 35 17.65 6.16 -0.28
C MET A 35 17.73 5.44 -1.63
N ALA A 36 18.79 4.69 -1.90
CA ALA A 36 18.94 3.91 -3.12
C ALA A 36 17.84 2.84 -3.31
N THR A 37 17.35 2.23 -2.22
CA THR A 37 16.17 1.32 -2.32
C THR A 37 14.89 2.06 -2.70
N GLN A 38 14.72 3.29 -2.24
CA GLN A 38 13.57 4.13 -2.61
C GLN A 38 13.70 4.68 -4.03
N LEU A 39 14.91 5.00 -4.48
CA LEU A 39 15.22 5.29 -5.87
C LEU A 39 14.79 4.12 -6.77
N ALA A 40 15.19 2.89 -6.43
CA ALA A 40 14.79 1.70 -7.19
C ALA A 40 13.26 1.55 -7.27
N ARG A 41 12.53 1.81 -6.18
CA ARG A 41 11.06 1.83 -6.18
C ARG A 41 10.50 2.88 -7.14
N ALA A 42 11.02 4.10 -7.12
CA ALA A 42 10.56 5.19 -7.97
C ALA A 42 10.82 4.89 -9.47
N VAL A 43 11.98 4.31 -9.78
CA VAL A 43 12.34 3.83 -11.12
C VAL A 43 11.43 2.68 -11.56
N GLY A 44 11.14 1.73 -10.66
CA GLY A 44 10.24 0.60 -10.91
C GLY A 44 8.81 1.04 -11.26
N ILE A 45 8.25 2.00 -10.51
CA ILE A 45 6.91 2.57 -10.78
C ILE A 45 6.84 3.20 -12.19
N GLN A 46 7.96 3.72 -12.70
CA GLN A 46 8.05 4.29 -14.04
C GLN A 46 8.24 3.24 -15.16
N GLY A 47 8.16 1.95 -14.84
CA GLY A 47 8.27 0.88 -15.84
C GLY A 47 9.71 0.62 -16.31
N ARG A 48 10.71 0.91 -15.48
CA ARG A 48 12.14 0.67 -15.75
C ARG A 48 12.71 -0.46 -14.84
N PRO A 49 12.22 -1.70 -14.94
CA PRO A 49 12.52 -2.76 -13.97
C PRO A 49 13.99 -3.17 -13.94
N ASP A 50 14.68 -3.19 -15.09
CA ASP A 50 16.10 -3.60 -15.15
C ASP A 50 17.00 -2.64 -14.38
N GLU A 51 16.73 -1.34 -14.49
CA GLU A 51 17.46 -0.31 -13.76
C GLU A 51 17.15 -0.34 -12.26
N ALA A 52 15.89 -0.56 -11.90
CA ALA A 52 15.50 -0.75 -10.51
C ALA A 52 16.21 -1.97 -9.90
N LEU A 53 16.26 -3.10 -10.62
CA LEU A 53 16.96 -4.31 -10.18
C LEU A 53 18.47 -4.06 -10.03
N ALA A 54 19.11 -3.39 -10.98
CA ALA A 54 20.54 -3.05 -10.90
C ALA A 54 20.86 -2.17 -9.67
N ALA A 55 20.00 -1.19 -9.36
CA ALA A 55 20.16 -0.39 -8.14
C ALA A 55 20.02 -1.24 -6.86
N LEU A 56 19.06 -2.17 -6.82
CA LEU A 56 18.88 -3.09 -5.69
C LEU A 56 20.06 -4.07 -5.53
N GLU A 57 20.63 -4.56 -6.63
CA GLU A 57 21.83 -5.40 -6.63
C GLU A 57 23.05 -4.66 -6.10
N SER A 58 23.22 -3.39 -6.48
CA SER A 58 24.28 -2.52 -5.96
C SER A 58 24.18 -2.36 -4.44
N VAL A 59 22.98 -2.10 -3.92
CA VAL A 59 22.74 -2.03 -2.46
C VAL A 59 23.04 -3.38 -1.81
N ALA A 60 22.51 -4.48 -2.36
CA ALA A 60 22.67 -5.81 -1.80
C ALA A 60 24.13 -6.26 -1.72
N ALA A 61 24.96 -5.90 -2.70
CA ALA A 61 26.39 -6.21 -2.72
C ALA A 61 27.17 -5.54 -1.57
N GLY A 62 26.68 -4.39 -1.07
CA GLY A 62 27.25 -3.69 0.08
C GLY A 62 26.76 -4.18 1.45
N VAL A 63 25.77 -5.08 1.49
CA VAL A 63 25.16 -5.55 2.74
C VAL A 63 25.74 -6.90 3.16
N PRO A 64 26.29 -7.04 4.38
CA PRO A 64 26.75 -8.32 4.90
C PRO A 64 25.63 -9.38 4.90
N ALA A 65 25.97 -10.59 4.46
CA ALA A 65 25.03 -11.70 4.32
C ALA A 65 24.56 -12.29 5.67
N ALA A 66 25.35 -12.17 6.73
CA ALA A 66 25.02 -12.59 8.11
C ALA A 66 25.67 -11.64 9.14
N ASP A 67 25.15 -11.61 10.37
CA ASP A 67 25.73 -10.93 11.54
C ASP A 67 25.98 -9.40 11.44
N GLY A 68 25.31 -8.72 10.52
CA GLY A 68 25.44 -7.26 10.31
C GLY A 68 24.58 -6.37 11.22
N GLY A 69 23.92 -6.92 12.23
CA GLY A 69 23.02 -6.16 13.12
C GLY A 69 21.72 -5.68 12.44
N LYS A 70 21.01 -4.76 13.12
CA LYS A 70 19.69 -4.27 12.70
C LYS A 70 19.72 -3.49 11.39
N ASP A 71 20.75 -2.66 11.16
CA ASP A 71 20.89 -1.84 9.96
C ASP A 71 21.04 -2.72 8.70
N ALA A 72 21.87 -3.76 8.77
CA ALA A 72 22.00 -4.71 7.66
C ALA A 72 20.69 -5.47 7.40
N ALA A 73 19.96 -5.87 8.46
CA ALA A 73 18.64 -6.50 8.32
C ALA A 73 17.62 -5.54 7.69
N GLU A 74 17.63 -4.26 8.06
CA GLU A 74 16.77 -3.24 7.45
C GLU A 74 17.01 -3.13 5.93
N LEU A 75 18.27 -3.06 5.51
CA LEU A 75 18.62 -2.98 4.09
C LEU A 75 18.24 -4.26 3.34
N ARG A 76 18.46 -5.45 3.92
CA ARG A 76 18.02 -6.72 3.31
C ARG A 76 16.50 -6.77 3.18
N ALA A 77 15.76 -6.29 4.18
CA ALA A 77 14.30 -6.21 4.13
C ALA A 77 13.83 -5.31 3.00
N ARG A 78 14.38 -4.09 2.90
CA ARG A 78 14.03 -3.13 1.85
C ARG A 78 14.32 -3.69 0.46
N VAL A 79 15.50 -4.29 0.26
CA VAL A 79 15.85 -4.92 -1.03
C VAL A 79 14.87 -6.02 -1.38
N ALA A 80 14.55 -6.91 -0.45
CA ALA A 80 13.64 -8.03 -0.68
C ALA A 80 12.21 -7.56 -1.00
N ILE A 81 11.71 -6.56 -0.27
CA ILE A 81 10.38 -5.97 -0.51
C ILE A 81 10.30 -5.36 -1.91
N GLU A 82 11.31 -4.60 -2.34
CA GLU A 82 11.28 -3.96 -3.66
C GLU A 82 11.48 -4.98 -4.80
N ARG A 83 12.28 -6.03 -4.61
CA ARG A 83 12.33 -7.17 -5.55
C ARG A 83 10.98 -7.87 -5.67
N GLY A 84 10.32 -8.09 -4.54
CA GLY A 84 8.96 -8.64 -4.49
C GLY A 84 7.96 -7.76 -5.25
N ARG A 85 7.99 -6.44 -5.05
CA ARG A 85 7.17 -5.47 -5.80
C ARG A 85 7.42 -5.53 -7.30
N LEU A 86 8.68 -5.58 -7.74
CA LEU A 86 9.02 -5.67 -9.17
C LEU A 86 8.55 -6.97 -9.81
N ALA A 87 8.70 -8.10 -9.10
CA ALA A 87 8.20 -9.39 -9.56
C ALA A 87 6.66 -9.40 -9.65
N ALA A 88 5.97 -8.87 -8.64
CA ALA A 88 4.52 -8.71 -8.63
C ALA A 88 4.03 -7.85 -9.80
N SER A 89 4.64 -6.69 -10.03
CA SER A 89 4.27 -5.81 -11.15
C SER A 89 4.51 -6.44 -12.53
N ALA A 90 5.46 -7.39 -12.62
CA ALA A 90 5.73 -8.16 -13.83
C ALA A 90 4.79 -9.37 -14.00
N GLY A 91 3.78 -9.53 -13.13
CA GLY A 91 2.86 -10.68 -13.17
C GLY A 91 3.51 -12.00 -12.77
N ARG A 92 4.54 -11.96 -11.91
CA ARG A 92 5.30 -13.14 -11.44
C ARG A 92 5.13 -13.35 -9.92
N PRO A 93 3.93 -13.70 -9.44
CA PRO A 93 3.68 -13.89 -8.01
C PRO A 93 4.54 -15.01 -7.40
N ALA A 94 4.83 -16.08 -8.16
CA ALA A 94 5.71 -17.16 -7.72
C ALA A 94 7.14 -16.71 -7.39
N ASP A 95 7.62 -15.64 -8.03
CA ASP A 95 8.91 -15.01 -7.74
C ASP A 95 8.78 -13.95 -6.63
N ALA A 96 7.62 -13.29 -6.55
CA ALA A 96 7.36 -12.23 -5.57
C ALA A 96 7.24 -12.77 -4.14
N VAL A 97 6.44 -13.82 -3.93
CA VAL A 97 6.11 -14.35 -2.61
C VAL A 97 7.36 -14.74 -1.79
N PRO A 98 8.36 -15.45 -2.34
CA PRO A 98 9.59 -15.76 -1.60
C PRO A 98 10.38 -14.52 -1.17
N GLU A 99 10.48 -13.50 -2.02
CA GLU A 99 11.17 -12.24 -1.71
C GLU A 99 10.41 -11.43 -0.64
N LEU A 100 9.08 -11.35 -0.74
CA LEU A 100 8.27 -10.66 0.27
C LEU A 100 8.30 -11.38 1.62
N THR A 101 8.25 -12.71 1.62
CA THR A 101 8.42 -13.54 2.85
C THR A 101 9.78 -13.29 3.49
N ARG A 102 10.84 -13.20 2.68
CA ARG A 102 12.16 -12.78 3.16
C ARG A 102 12.13 -11.37 3.73
N GLY A 103 11.43 -10.45 3.07
CA GLY A 103 11.18 -9.09 3.55
C GLY A 103 10.59 -9.03 4.96
N VAL A 104 9.55 -9.82 5.23
CA VAL A 104 8.94 -9.95 6.57
C VAL A 104 9.99 -10.38 7.60
N ARG A 105 10.73 -11.46 7.32
CA ARG A 105 11.73 -12.02 8.26
C ARG A 105 12.85 -11.02 8.56
N GLU A 106 13.40 -10.38 7.54
CA GLU A 106 14.50 -9.41 7.70
C GLU A 106 14.00 -8.13 8.39
N ALA A 107 12.77 -7.68 8.11
CA ALA A 107 12.17 -6.53 8.77
C ALA A 107 11.93 -6.81 10.26
N ALA A 108 11.52 -8.03 10.61
CA ALA A 108 11.38 -8.47 12.00
C ALA A 108 12.74 -8.49 12.72
N LEU A 109 13.79 -9.01 12.07
CA LEU A 109 15.17 -8.97 12.60
C LEU A 109 15.69 -7.54 12.80
N ALA A 110 15.31 -6.61 11.90
CA ALA A 110 15.60 -5.19 12.04
C ALA A 110 14.80 -4.51 13.17
N GLY A 111 13.73 -5.16 13.66
CA GLY A 111 12.78 -4.57 14.61
C GLY A 111 11.93 -3.46 14.01
N SER A 112 11.65 -3.53 12.70
CA SER A 112 10.89 -2.51 11.97
C SER A 112 9.48 -2.98 11.67
N SER A 113 8.53 -2.69 12.56
CA SER A 113 7.09 -2.98 12.32
C SER A 113 6.59 -2.33 11.03
N PHE A 114 7.12 -1.16 10.66
CA PHE A 114 6.76 -0.49 9.41
C PHE A 114 7.10 -1.34 8.18
N LEU A 115 8.30 -1.92 8.12
CA LEU A 115 8.71 -2.76 6.98
C LEU A 115 8.06 -4.14 7.02
N VAL A 116 7.77 -4.68 8.21
CA VAL A 116 6.97 -5.91 8.36
C VAL A 116 5.59 -5.70 7.72
N LEU A 117 4.90 -4.61 8.06
CA LEU A 117 3.58 -4.30 7.50
C LEU A 117 3.62 -4.02 6.00
N ASP A 118 4.69 -3.39 5.48
CA ASP A 118 4.87 -3.19 4.04
C ASP A 118 4.97 -4.54 3.31
N ALA A 119 5.77 -5.47 3.83
CA ALA A 119 5.93 -6.79 3.26
C ALA A 119 4.63 -7.64 3.36
N LEU A 120 3.97 -7.63 4.51
CA LEU A 120 2.70 -8.34 4.73
C LEU A 120 1.59 -7.81 3.83
N HIS A 121 1.47 -6.50 3.67
CA HIS A 121 0.50 -5.92 2.74
C HIS A 121 0.77 -6.36 1.30
N MET A 122 2.03 -6.44 0.89
CA MET A 122 2.39 -6.95 -0.43
C MET A 122 2.11 -8.43 -0.60
N LEU A 123 2.29 -9.25 0.45
CA LEU A 123 1.90 -10.66 0.44
C LEU A 123 0.39 -10.81 0.31
N ALA A 124 -0.39 -10.08 1.10
CA ALA A 124 -1.86 -10.09 1.02
C ALA A 124 -2.40 -9.74 -0.37
N LEU A 125 -1.65 -8.95 -1.14
CA LEU A 125 -2.00 -8.59 -2.53
C LEU A 125 -1.60 -9.64 -3.58
N ASN A 126 -0.62 -10.51 -3.29
CA ASN A 126 0.07 -11.30 -4.33
C ASN A 126 0.19 -12.80 -4.04
N ASP A 127 -0.11 -13.25 -2.82
CA ASP A 127 -0.13 -14.65 -2.42
C ASP A 127 -1.57 -15.18 -2.39
N ALA A 128 -2.06 -15.57 -3.57
CA ALA A 128 -3.44 -15.96 -3.76
C ALA A 128 -3.83 -17.14 -2.85
N GLY A 129 -4.94 -16.98 -2.12
CA GLY A 129 -5.44 -17.95 -1.15
C GLY A 129 -4.96 -17.75 0.29
N HIS A 130 -4.00 -16.85 0.53
CA HIS A 130 -3.48 -16.51 1.87
C HIS A 130 -3.74 -15.04 2.25
N GLU A 131 -4.61 -14.34 1.52
CA GLU A 131 -4.84 -12.90 1.68
C GLU A 131 -5.30 -12.54 3.09
N GLU A 132 -6.26 -13.31 3.63
CA GLU A 132 -6.80 -13.09 4.98
C GLU A 132 -5.77 -13.43 6.07
N GLU A 133 -4.93 -14.43 5.84
CA GLU A 133 -3.88 -14.84 6.78
C GLU A 133 -2.83 -13.73 6.91
N TRP A 134 -2.36 -13.19 5.78
CA TRP A 134 -1.40 -12.08 5.77
C TRP A 134 -1.99 -10.79 6.36
N ALA A 135 -3.27 -10.52 6.11
CA ALA A 135 -3.96 -9.39 6.73
C ALA A 135 -4.07 -9.56 8.25
N ALA A 136 -4.40 -10.76 8.73
CA ALA A 136 -4.48 -11.07 10.16
C ALA A 136 -3.14 -10.86 10.87
N GLU A 137 -2.04 -11.37 10.31
CA GLU A 137 -0.69 -11.09 10.84
C GLU A 137 -0.39 -9.59 10.88
N GLY A 138 -0.84 -8.84 9.86
CA GLY A 138 -0.71 -7.39 9.83
C GLY A 138 -1.45 -6.70 10.98
N PHE A 139 -2.67 -7.14 11.31
CA PHE A 139 -3.42 -6.60 12.45
C PHE A 139 -2.76 -6.93 13.79
N ASP A 140 -2.23 -8.14 13.96
CA ASP A 140 -1.47 -8.52 15.15
C ASP A 140 -0.26 -7.61 15.37
N VAL A 141 0.43 -7.21 14.30
CA VAL A 141 1.54 -6.24 14.37
C VAL A 141 1.03 -4.84 14.78
N LEU A 142 -0.15 -4.42 14.33
CA LEU A 142 -0.72 -3.11 14.67
C LEU A 142 -1.16 -3.00 16.12
N ASP A 143 -1.70 -4.06 16.71
CA ASP A 143 -2.21 -4.07 18.10
C ASP A 143 -1.16 -3.69 19.14
N GLY A 144 0.11 -4.00 18.86
CA GLY A 144 1.24 -3.68 19.73
C GLY A 144 1.81 -2.27 19.59
N VAL A 145 1.38 -1.48 18.60
CA VAL A 145 2.07 -0.25 18.18
C VAL A 145 1.31 1.01 18.57
N ARG A 146 2.05 2.08 18.89
CA ARG A 146 1.52 3.41 19.20
C ARG A 146 1.96 4.51 18.23
N ASP A 147 2.91 4.21 17.35
CA ASP A 147 3.38 5.15 16.34
C ASP A 147 2.28 5.37 15.29
N ALA A 148 1.76 6.59 15.20
CA ALA A 148 0.73 6.98 14.24
C ALA A 148 1.13 6.70 12.78
N ARG A 149 2.43 6.78 12.45
CA ARG A 149 2.93 6.45 11.10
C ARG A 149 2.75 4.98 10.77
N VAL A 150 2.95 4.11 11.76
CA VAL A 150 2.76 2.66 11.60
C VAL A 150 1.28 2.31 11.64
N LEU A 151 0.51 2.89 12.57
CA LEU A 151 -0.94 2.70 12.68
C LEU A 151 -1.71 3.10 11.42
N ARG A 152 -1.16 4.01 10.60
CA ARG A 152 -1.70 4.35 9.28
C ARG A 152 -1.79 3.14 8.33
N TRP A 153 -0.99 2.09 8.51
CA TRP A 153 -1.11 0.86 7.71
C TRP A 153 -2.47 0.18 7.84
N GLY A 154 -3.19 0.41 8.96
CA GLY A 154 -4.56 -0.08 9.13
C GLY A 154 -5.49 0.34 7.99
N VAL A 155 -5.26 1.51 7.37
CA VAL A 155 -6.04 1.95 6.20
C VAL A 155 -5.88 0.97 5.04
N ALA A 156 -4.64 0.68 4.65
CA ALA A 156 -4.35 -0.13 3.47
C ALA A 156 -4.71 -1.61 3.70
N LEU A 157 -4.43 -2.15 4.90
CA LEU A 157 -4.73 -3.53 5.26
C LEU A 157 -6.24 -3.79 5.28
N HIS A 158 -7.01 -2.95 5.97
CA HIS A 158 -8.46 -3.10 5.98
C HIS A 158 -9.08 -2.86 4.61
N ASN A 159 -8.64 -1.85 3.86
CA ASN A 159 -9.18 -1.60 2.53
C ASN A 159 -8.88 -2.77 1.58
N ASN A 160 -7.68 -3.33 1.60
CA ASN A 160 -7.33 -4.48 0.77
C ASN A 160 -8.14 -5.72 1.14
N LEU A 161 -8.23 -6.06 2.43
CA LEU A 161 -9.04 -7.20 2.88
C LEU A 161 -10.53 -7.00 2.54
N GLY A 162 -11.04 -5.77 2.66
CA GLY A 162 -12.38 -5.42 2.21
C GLY A 162 -12.60 -5.76 0.74
N TRP A 163 -11.66 -5.40 -0.15
CA TRP A 163 -11.75 -5.75 -1.57
C TRP A 163 -11.65 -7.26 -1.82
N THR A 164 -10.73 -7.96 -1.16
CA THR A 164 -10.64 -9.43 -1.24
C THR A 164 -11.96 -10.10 -0.89
N MET A 165 -12.61 -9.65 0.18
CA MET A 165 -13.91 -10.19 0.59
C MET A 165 -15.04 -9.78 -0.35
N HIS A 166 -15.02 -8.55 -0.85
CA HIS A 166 -16.03 -8.04 -1.78
C HIS A 166 -16.01 -8.82 -3.09
N ASP A 167 -14.83 -9.03 -3.67
CA ASP A 167 -14.61 -9.81 -4.90
C ASP A 167 -14.93 -11.30 -4.70
N GLY A 168 -14.85 -11.80 -3.45
CA GLY A 168 -15.26 -13.14 -3.04
C GLY A 168 -16.73 -13.28 -2.64
N ASP A 169 -17.62 -12.39 -3.10
CA ASP A 169 -19.07 -12.37 -2.81
C ASP A 169 -19.44 -12.24 -1.31
N ARG A 170 -18.51 -11.79 -0.47
CA ARG A 170 -18.69 -11.59 0.99
C ARG A 170 -18.84 -10.11 1.34
N ALA A 171 -19.66 -9.39 0.58
CA ALA A 171 -19.83 -7.94 0.68
C ALA A 171 -20.20 -7.43 2.10
N ALA A 172 -20.97 -8.19 2.89
CA ALA A 172 -21.32 -7.79 4.25
C ALA A 172 -20.09 -7.75 5.18
N GLY A 173 -19.19 -8.73 5.04
CA GLY A 173 -17.91 -8.74 5.77
C GLY A 173 -16.94 -7.68 5.23
N ALA A 174 -16.91 -7.49 3.91
CA ALA A 174 -16.14 -6.43 3.27
C ALA A 174 -16.47 -5.04 3.82
N LEU A 175 -17.77 -4.74 4.00
CA LEU A 175 -18.22 -3.46 4.55
C LEU A 175 -17.61 -3.19 5.94
N THR A 176 -17.55 -4.21 6.80
CA THR A 176 -16.95 -4.07 8.14
C THR A 176 -15.49 -3.63 8.04
N HIS A 177 -14.72 -4.21 7.11
CA HIS A 177 -13.33 -3.80 6.91
C HIS A 177 -13.22 -2.42 6.26
N PHE A 178 -14.06 -2.07 5.28
CA PHE A 178 -14.05 -0.70 4.75
C PHE A 178 -14.37 0.34 5.81
N GLU A 179 -15.29 0.07 6.74
CA GLU A 179 -15.57 0.94 7.89
C GLU A 179 -14.36 1.06 8.82
N GLN A 180 -13.65 -0.04 9.12
CA GLN A 180 -12.40 0.01 9.88
C GLN A 180 -11.29 0.80 9.12
N ALA A 181 -11.25 0.72 7.79
CA ALA A 181 -10.34 1.53 6.97
C ALA A 181 -10.66 3.03 7.08
N VAL A 182 -11.94 3.41 7.12
CA VAL A 182 -12.38 4.80 7.37
C VAL A 182 -11.93 5.26 8.76
N ASP A 183 -12.16 4.47 9.80
CA ASP A 183 -11.73 4.79 11.17
C ASP A 183 -10.21 5.01 11.26
N ALA A 184 -9.42 4.15 10.62
CA ALA A 184 -7.97 4.31 10.55
C ALA A 184 -7.57 5.56 9.74
N ALA A 185 -8.26 5.85 8.63
CA ALA A 185 -7.95 6.99 7.77
C ALA A 185 -8.28 8.32 8.44
N ASP A 186 -9.35 8.36 9.24
CA ASP A 186 -9.74 9.54 10.00
C ASP A 186 -8.74 9.87 11.11
N ARG A 187 -8.22 8.86 11.79
CA ARG A 187 -7.25 9.05 12.87
C ARG A 187 -5.83 9.32 12.38
N TYR A 188 -5.40 8.62 11.33
CA TYR A 188 -3.98 8.55 10.97
C TYR A 188 -3.70 8.85 9.50
N GLY A 189 -4.71 8.80 8.63
CA GLY A 189 -4.57 8.86 7.18
C GLY A 189 -4.41 10.26 6.59
N THR A 190 -4.03 10.29 5.32
CA THR A 190 -4.05 11.50 4.48
C THR A 190 -5.47 11.84 4.03
N ALA A 191 -5.67 13.04 3.47
CA ALA A 191 -6.95 13.39 2.84
C ALA A 191 -7.34 12.43 1.71
N GLU A 192 -6.35 11.97 0.94
CA GLU A 192 -6.53 10.96 -0.11
C GLU A 192 -7.04 9.64 0.46
N GLN A 193 -6.40 9.16 1.52
CA GLN A 193 -6.78 7.91 2.17
C GLN A 193 -8.19 7.97 2.76
N ARG A 194 -8.58 9.12 3.34
CA ARG A 194 -9.94 9.34 3.85
C ARG A 194 -10.99 9.30 2.74
N HIS A 195 -10.66 9.88 1.60
CA HIS A 195 -11.53 9.90 0.42
C HIS A 195 -11.71 8.49 -0.14
N VAL A 196 -10.61 7.79 -0.41
CA VAL A 196 -10.62 6.41 -0.95
C VAL A 196 -11.35 5.44 -0.01
N ALA A 197 -11.10 5.49 1.31
CA ALA A 197 -11.77 4.60 2.26
C ALA A 197 -13.30 4.78 2.27
N ARG A 198 -13.78 6.03 2.22
CA ARG A 198 -15.22 6.34 2.14
C ARG A 198 -15.82 5.95 0.80
N TRP A 199 -15.08 6.12 -0.29
CA TRP A 199 -15.50 5.64 -1.61
C TRP A 199 -15.68 4.12 -1.61
N SER A 200 -14.78 3.36 -0.99
CA SER A 200 -14.92 1.89 -0.85
C SER A 200 -16.19 1.50 -0.07
N VAL A 201 -16.50 2.21 1.03
CA VAL A 201 -17.77 2.02 1.77
C VAL A 201 -18.97 2.25 0.86
N ALA A 202 -19.03 3.38 0.14
CA ALA A 202 -20.14 3.71 -0.75
C ALA A 202 -20.32 2.66 -1.85
N ARG A 203 -19.22 2.24 -2.47
CA ARG A 203 -19.20 1.20 -3.52
C ARG A 203 -19.71 -0.15 -3.00
N CYS A 204 -19.37 -0.50 -1.75
CA CYS A 204 -19.82 -1.73 -1.10
C CYS A 204 -21.31 -1.67 -0.70
N LEU A 205 -21.78 -0.53 -0.20
CA LEU A 205 -23.20 -0.30 0.12
C LEU A 205 -24.09 -0.51 -1.11
N ARG A 206 -23.64 -0.05 -2.28
CA ARG A 206 -24.34 -0.30 -3.55
C ARG A 206 -24.45 -1.80 -3.85
N THR A 207 -23.38 -2.57 -3.71
CA THR A 207 -23.40 -4.04 -3.90
C THR A 207 -24.39 -4.72 -2.94
N LEU A 208 -24.55 -4.19 -1.72
CA LEU A 208 -25.50 -4.69 -0.73
C LEU A 208 -26.95 -4.24 -0.97
N GLY A 209 -27.23 -3.47 -2.03
CA GLY A 209 -28.55 -2.92 -2.32
C GLY A 209 -28.98 -1.77 -1.39
N ARG A 210 -28.05 -1.23 -0.58
CA ARG A 210 -28.26 -0.05 0.28
C ARG A 210 -28.07 1.23 -0.54
N THR A 211 -28.87 1.36 -1.60
CA THR A 211 -28.71 2.37 -2.66
C THR A 211 -28.78 3.80 -2.14
N ASP A 212 -29.72 4.11 -1.25
CA ASP A 212 -29.88 5.47 -0.70
C ASP A 212 -28.64 5.92 0.09
N GLU A 213 -28.10 5.02 0.91
CA GLU A 213 -26.89 5.29 1.71
C GLU A 213 -25.65 5.42 0.82
N ALA A 214 -25.54 4.56 -0.20
CA ALA A 214 -24.47 4.66 -1.19
C ALA A 214 -24.53 6.00 -1.94
N LEU A 215 -25.72 6.41 -2.38
CA LEU A 215 -25.94 7.65 -3.13
C LEU A 215 -25.66 8.89 -2.29
N ALA A 216 -26.09 8.91 -1.02
CA ALA A 216 -25.78 9.99 -0.10
C ALA A 216 -24.26 10.16 0.05
N LEU A 217 -23.54 9.06 0.31
CA LEU A 217 -22.09 9.11 0.50
C LEU A 217 -21.34 9.48 -0.78
N GLN A 218 -21.75 9.00 -1.96
CA GLN A 218 -21.14 9.40 -3.23
C GLN A 218 -21.35 10.89 -3.54
N ARG A 219 -22.52 11.46 -3.17
CA ARG A 219 -22.77 12.91 -3.34
C ARG A 219 -21.87 13.74 -2.45
N GLU A 220 -21.68 13.35 -1.19
CA GLU A 220 -20.72 14.01 -0.28
C GLU A 220 -19.29 13.98 -0.83
N LEU A 221 -18.86 12.83 -1.37
CA LEU A 221 -17.54 12.69 -2.01
C LEU A 221 -17.40 13.58 -3.25
N ALA A 222 -18.46 13.71 -4.05
CA ALA A 222 -18.48 14.56 -5.23
C ALA A 222 -18.46 16.05 -4.88
N GLU A 223 -19.05 16.48 -3.76
CA GLU A 223 -18.91 17.87 -3.28
C GLU A 223 -17.46 18.20 -2.94
N ALA A 224 -16.74 17.26 -2.33
CA ALA A 224 -15.33 17.43 -1.99
C ALA A 224 -14.41 17.36 -3.23
N ARG A 225 -14.74 16.50 -4.20
CA ARG A 225 -13.96 16.28 -5.43
C ARG A 225 -14.89 16.08 -6.64
N PRO A 226 -15.40 17.17 -7.24
CA PRO A 226 -16.38 17.08 -8.33
C PRO A 226 -15.88 16.33 -9.55
N ASP A 227 -14.58 16.41 -9.84
CA ASP A 227 -13.97 15.84 -11.03
C ASP A 227 -13.40 14.43 -10.82
N ASP A 228 -13.67 13.78 -9.68
CA ASP A 228 -13.20 12.41 -9.42
C ASP A 228 -13.94 11.39 -10.31
N PRO A 229 -13.28 10.75 -11.29
CA PRO A 229 -13.94 9.88 -12.24
C PRO A 229 -14.54 8.63 -11.59
N TYR A 230 -13.98 8.16 -10.47
CA TYR A 230 -14.48 6.98 -9.76
C TYR A 230 -15.77 7.30 -9.00
N VAL A 231 -15.87 8.50 -8.42
CA VAL A 231 -17.10 8.97 -7.78
C VAL A 231 -18.19 9.20 -8.84
N GLN A 232 -17.85 9.85 -9.96
CA GLN A 232 -18.80 10.11 -11.04
C GLN A 232 -19.36 8.83 -11.66
N ALA A 233 -18.51 7.81 -11.87
CA ALA A 233 -18.94 6.51 -12.37
C ALA A 233 -19.94 5.83 -11.42
N GLU A 234 -19.71 5.94 -10.10
CA GLU A 234 -20.61 5.36 -9.10
C GLU A 234 -21.93 6.12 -9.00
N LEU A 235 -21.91 7.45 -9.08
CA LEU A 235 -23.14 8.25 -9.14
C LEU A 235 -23.99 7.87 -10.36
N ALA A 236 -23.38 7.77 -11.54
CA ALA A 236 -24.09 7.35 -12.75
C ALA A 236 -24.74 5.98 -12.56
N ALA A 237 -23.99 4.99 -12.06
CA ALA A 237 -24.50 3.65 -11.80
C ALA A 237 -25.65 3.59 -10.78
N LEU A 238 -25.66 4.48 -9.79
CA LEU A 238 -26.73 4.57 -8.78
C LEU A 238 -27.98 5.26 -9.31
N THR A 239 -27.84 6.25 -10.20
CA THR A 239 -28.96 7.01 -10.74
C THR A 239 -29.60 6.38 -11.97
N GLU A 240 -28.84 5.64 -12.78
CA GLU A 240 -29.39 4.87 -13.92
C GLU A 240 -30.30 3.71 -13.46
N ALA A 241 -30.16 3.28 -12.19
CA ALA A 241 -30.97 2.22 -11.60
C ALA A 241 -32.32 2.68 -11.04
N GLU A 242 -32.61 3.99 -10.99
CA GLU A 242 -33.96 4.48 -10.70
C GLU A 242 -34.86 4.22 -11.92
N PRO A 243 -35.99 3.49 -11.79
CA PRO A 243 -36.95 3.42 -12.87
C PRO A 243 -37.52 4.83 -13.08
N THR A 244 -37.38 5.36 -14.29
CA THR A 244 -38.15 6.51 -14.74
C THR A 244 -39.62 6.15 -14.62
N ILE A 245 -40.26 6.51 -13.51
CA ILE A 245 -41.72 6.51 -13.43
C ILE A 245 -42.14 7.76 -14.21
N GLU A 246 -42.36 7.58 -15.51
CA GLU A 246 -43.08 8.58 -16.31
C GLU A 246 -44.53 8.66 -15.81
N PRO A 247 -45.07 9.86 -15.52
CA PRO A 247 -46.47 10.06 -15.13
C PRO A 247 -47.45 9.89 -16.29
#